data_AF-A0A1H4SJJ1-F1
#
_entry.id   AF-A0A1H4SJJ1-F1
#
_cell.length_a   1.000
_cell.length_b   1.000
_cell.length_c   1.000
_cell.angle_alpha   90.00
_cell.angle_beta   90.00
_cell.angle_gamma   90.00
#
_symmetry.space_group_name_H-M   'P 1'
#
loop_
_entity.id
_entity.type
_entity.pdbx_description
1 polymer ?
#
loop_
_entity_poly.entity_id
_entity_poly.type
_entity_poly.pdbx_seq_one_letter_code
_entity_poly.pdbx_strand_id
1 'polypeptide(L)'
;MSLAHDLSQRWPLGDHLALRDELLGAWDRDGYHDLLHLTEVIDRLDLLRSAGAGFDATTVALAAWFHDAVYDGTADDEELSAQWAERALPVPYADEVARLVRMTVHHRPGDDDPAGGALSDADLAILAAPRERYDAYVAGVRADFAHVEDDDFRVGRALVLDDLAAKPWLFHTPQGRALWEADARANLTRELEELRA
;
A
#
# COMPACT_ATOMS: atom_id res chain seq x y z
N MET A 1 -21.76 -8.58 0.73
CA MET A 1 -21.14 -8.88 -0.58
C MET A 1 -19.71 -9.36 -0.32
N SER A 2 -19.07 -10.04 -1.26
CA SER A 2 -17.65 -10.41 -1.13
C SER A 2 -16.78 -9.18 -1.42
N LEU A 3 -15.60 -9.06 -0.77
CA LEU A 3 -14.62 -8.00 -1.03
C LEU A 3 -14.27 -7.91 -2.53
N ALA A 4 -14.06 -9.04 -3.19
CA ALA A 4 -13.79 -9.07 -4.64
C ALA A 4 -14.93 -8.45 -5.46
N HIS A 5 -16.19 -8.67 -5.05
CA HIS A 5 -17.32 -8.07 -5.74
C HIS A 5 -17.41 -6.56 -5.48
N ASP A 6 -17.20 -6.10 -4.25
CA ASP A 6 -17.18 -4.67 -3.91
C ASP A 6 -16.04 -3.95 -4.66
N LEU A 7 -14.83 -4.51 -4.65
CA LEU A 7 -13.67 -4.04 -5.41
C LEU A 7 -13.94 -4.00 -6.91
N SER A 8 -14.63 -5.01 -7.47
CA SER A 8 -14.92 -5.05 -8.91
C SER A 8 -15.71 -3.83 -9.41
N GLN A 9 -16.49 -3.20 -8.53
CA GLN A 9 -17.27 -1.98 -8.83
C GLN A 9 -16.44 -0.69 -8.72
N ARG A 10 -15.26 -0.76 -8.11
CA ARG A 10 -14.33 0.37 -7.92
C ARG A 10 -13.18 0.36 -8.93
N TRP A 11 -13.20 -0.56 -9.88
CA TRP A 11 -12.26 -0.58 -10.99
C TRP A 11 -12.43 0.67 -11.87
N PRO A 12 -11.36 1.43 -12.16
CA PRO A 12 -11.49 2.75 -12.77
C PRO A 12 -11.64 2.74 -14.30
N LEU A 13 -11.39 1.61 -14.99
CA LEU A 13 -11.47 1.52 -16.45
C LEU A 13 -12.70 0.73 -16.92
N GLY A 14 -13.64 1.39 -17.58
CA GLY A 14 -14.93 0.78 -17.98
C GLY A 14 -14.83 -0.35 -19.03
N ASP A 15 -13.73 -0.45 -19.76
CA ASP A 15 -13.52 -1.36 -20.90
C ASP A 15 -12.41 -2.43 -20.69
N HIS A 16 -11.73 -2.43 -19.53
CA HIS A 16 -10.63 -3.35 -19.21
C HIS A 16 -11.01 -4.37 -18.11
N LEU A 17 -12.19 -4.99 -18.24
CA LEU A 17 -12.73 -5.88 -17.19
C LEU A 17 -11.95 -7.20 -17.05
N ALA A 18 -11.34 -7.69 -18.14
CA ALA A 18 -10.49 -8.88 -18.05
C ALA A 18 -9.26 -8.61 -17.17
N LEU A 19 -8.60 -7.46 -17.36
CA LEU A 19 -7.46 -7.05 -16.54
C LEU A 19 -7.85 -6.86 -15.07
N ARG A 20 -9.03 -6.26 -14.81
CA ARG A 20 -9.58 -6.18 -13.46
C ARG A 20 -9.71 -7.56 -12.82
N ASP A 21 -10.28 -8.53 -13.54
CA ASP A 21 -10.51 -9.87 -13.01
C ASP A 21 -9.19 -10.62 -12.78
N GLU A 22 -8.18 -10.41 -13.64
CA GLU A 22 -6.82 -10.91 -13.43
C GLU A 22 -6.19 -10.32 -12.16
N LEU A 23 -6.31 -9.01 -11.94
CA LEU A 23 -5.81 -8.35 -10.73
C LEU A 23 -6.55 -8.83 -9.48
N LEU A 24 -7.88 -8.97 -9.54
CA LEU A 24 -8.65 -9.56 -8.43
C LEU A 24 -8.14 -10.96 -8.08
N GLY A 25 -7.84 -11.79 -9.09
CA GLY A 25 -7.25 -13.10 -8.87
C GLY A 25 -5.83 -13.05 -8.28
N ALA A 26 -5.04 -12.03 -8.62
CA ALA A 26 -3.71 -11.84 -8.07
C ALA A 26 -3.76 -11.43 -6.58
N TRP A 27 -4.72 -10.60 -6.19
CA TRP A 27 -4.95 -10.18 -4.80
C TRP A 27 -5.68 -11.23 -3.93
N ASP A 28 -6.30 -12.25 -4.54
CA ASP A 28 -7.02 -13.31 -3.82
C ASP A 28 -6.05 -14.35 -3.23
N ARG A 29 -5.32 -13.93 -2.19
CA ARG A 29 -4.32 -14.74 -1.48
C ARG A 29 -4.45 -14.57 0.04
N ASP A 30 -3.91 -15.53 0.78
CA ASP A 30 -3.74 -15.42 2.23
C ASP A 30 -2.58 -14.45 2.54
N GLY A 31 -2.62 -13.80 3.70
CA GLY A 31 -1.56 -12.89 4.13
C GLY A 31 -2.06 -11.49 4.44
N TYR A 32 -1.13 -10.53 4.55
CA TYR A 32 -1.53 -9.12 4.63
C TYR A 32 -1.82 -8.54 3.23
N HIS A 33 -1.06 -8.94 2.21
CA HIS A 33 -1.16 -8.40 0.86
C HIS A 33 -2.30 -9.06 0.06
N ASP A 34 -3.52 -8.91 0.58
CA ASP A 34 -4.75 -9.56 0.14
C ASP A 34 -5.82 -8.55 -0.36
N LEU A 35 -7.00 -9.06 -0.69
CA LEU A 35 -8.14 -8.22 -1.09
C LEU A 35 -8.58 -7.21 -0.02
N LEU A 36 -8.36 -7.49 1.28
CA LEU A 36 -8.65 -6.54 2.35
C LEU A 36 -7.68 -5.36 2.28
N HIS A 37 -6.37 -5.61 2.13
CA HIS A 37 -5.39 -4.53 1.95
C HIS A 37 -5.74 -3.62 0.78
N LEU A 38 -5.96 -4.18 -0.42
CA LEU A 38 -6.36 -3.38 -1.58
C LEU A 38 -7.63 -2.55 -1.32
N THR A 39 -8.64 -3.14 -0.66
CA THR A 39 -9.87 -2.42 -0.29
C THR A 39 -9.56 -1.22 0.59
N GLU A 40 -8.74 -1.42 1.62
CA GLU A 40 -8.39 -0.36 2.55
C GLU A 40 -7.55 0.75 1.90
N VAL A 41 -6.62 0.42 0.99
CA VAL A 41 -5.86 1.41 0.23
C VAL A 41 -6.80 2.29 -0.60
N ILE A 42 -7.76 1.69 -1.31
CA ILE A 42 -8.72 2.46 -2.12
C ILE A 42 -9.64 3.32 -1.22
N ASP A 43 -10.06 2.81 -0.06
CA ASP A 43 -10.82 3.59 0.93
C ASP A 43 -10.04 4.80 1.46
N ARG A 44 -8.74 4.62 1.72
CA ARG A 44 -7.85 5.70 2.18
C ARG A 44 -7.61 6.75 1.09
N LEU A 45 -7.52 6.35 -0.17
CA LEU A 45 -7.51 7.28 -1.30
C LEU A 45 -8.81 8.12 -1.36
N ASP A 46 -9.97 7.50 -1.19
CA ASP A 46 -11.24 8.23 -1.16
C ASP A 46 -11.35 9.17 0.04
N LEU A 47 -10.80 8.79 1.20
CA LEU A 47 -10.73 9.66 2.37
C LEU A 47 -9.83 10.88 2.11
N LEU A 48 -8.64 10.69 1.52
CA LEU A 48 -7.75 11.79 1.14
C LEU A 48 -8.42 12.77 0.18
N ARG A 49 -9.12 12.26 -0.84
CA ARG A 49 -9.89 13.10 -1.78
C ARG A 49 -11.00 13.87 -1.08
N SER A 50 -11.73 13.21 -0.19
CA SER A 50 -12.80 13.83 0.60
C SER A 50 -12.27 14.91 1.54
N ALA A 51 -11.04 14.76 2.03
CA ALA A 51 -10.30 15.76 2.80
C ALA A 51 -9.65 16.87 1.94
N GLY A 52 -9.84 16.83 0.61
CA GLY A 52 -9.38 17.87 -0.32
C GLY A 52 -7.97 17.67 -0.87
N ALA A 53 -7.38 16.48 -0.77
CA ALA A 53 -6.13 16.18 -1.47
C ALA A 53 -6.36 16.18 -2.99
N GLY A 54 -5.49 16.84 -3.74
CA GLY A 54 -5.58 16.98 -5.19
C GLY A 54 -4.62 16.05 -5.92
N PHE A 55 -5.15 15.04 -6.62
CA PHE A 55 -4.39 14.12 -7.47
C PHE A 55 -5.31 13.53 -8.56
N ASP A 56 -4.74 12.94 -9.61
CA ASP A 56 -5.52 12.20 -10.61
C ASP A 56 -5.99 10.87 -10.02
N ALA A 57 -7.27 10.82 -9.69
CA ALA A 57 -7.89 9.67 -9.05
C ALA A 57 -7.85 8.39 -9.90
N THR A 58 -7.90 8.51 -11.23
CA THR A 58 -7.90 7.33 -12.10
C THR A 58 -6.52 6.68 -12.06
N THR A 59 -5.49 7.48 -12.27
CA THR A 59 -4.09 7.03 -12.29
C THR A 59 -3.65 6.48 -10.93
N VAL A 60 -3.98 7.18 -9.83
CA VAL A 60 -3.59 6.72 -8.49
C VAL A 60 -4.38 5.48 -8.07
N ALA A 61 -5.67 5.37 -8.43
CA ALA A 61 -6.42 4.13 -8.20
C ALA A 61 -5.78 2.97 -8.97
N LEU A 62 -5.46 3.13 -10.25
CA LEU A 62 -4.75 2.11 -11.01
C LEU A 62 -3.44 1.71 -10.33
N ALA A 63 -2.63 2.65 -9.86
CA ALA A 63 -1.41 2.33 -9.12
C ALA A 63 -1.69 1.54 -7.83
N ALA A 64 -2.74 1.85 -7.08
CA ALA A 64 -3.16 1.04 -5.93
C ALA A 64 -3.53 -0.41 -6.34
N TRP A 65 -4.23 -0.60 -7.46
CA TRP A 65 -4.54 -1.94 -7.96
C TRP A 65 -3.30 -2.74 -8.36
N PHE A 66 -2.22 -2.08 -8.77
CA PHE A 66 -1.00 -2.74 -9.23
C PHE A 66 0.09 -2.90 -8.17
N HIS A 67 0.19 -2.04 -7.14
CA HIS A 67 1.43 -1.90 -6.35
C HIS A 67 2.00 -3.21 -5.80
N ASP A 68 1.14 -4.07 -5.23
CA ASP A 68 1.49 -5.42 -4.77
C ASP A 68 0.70 -6.52 -5.52
N ALA A 69 0.36 -6.28 -6.78
CA ALA A 69 -0.36 -7.28 -7.58
C ALA A 69 0.51 -8.52 -7.83
N VAL A 70 1.82 -8.35 -8.02
CA VAL A 70 2.81 -9.41 -7.85
C VAL A 70 3.36 -9.30 -6.43
N TYR A 71 3.32 -10.39 -5.68
CA TYR A 71 3.79 -10.42 -4.29
C TYR A 71 4.21 -11.84 -3.90
N ASP A 72 5.52 -12.06 -3.81
CA ASP A 72 6.17 -13.28 -3.33
C ASP A 72 6.99 -13.01 -2.05
N GLY A 73 6.93 -11.77 -1.51
CA GLY A 73 7.73 -11.31 -0.37
C GLY A 73 9.19 -11.04 -0.74
N THR A 74 9.46 -10.66 -1.99
CA THR A 74 10.82 -10.47 -2.52
C THR A 74 11.09 -9.02 -2.91
N ALA A 75 12.37 -8.66 -3.05
CA ALA A 75 12.78 -7.30 -3.41
C ALA A 75 12.43 -6.89 -4.86
N ASP A 76 11.97 -7.83 -5.70
CA ASP A 76 11.62 -7.58 -7.10
C ASP A 76 10.09 -7.40 -7.29
N ASP A 77 9.28 -7.58 -6.25
CA ASP A 77 7.82 -7.64 -6.34
C ASP A 77 7.21 -6.36 -6.94
N GLU A 78 7.60 -5.18 -6.44
CA GLU A 78 7.11 -3.91 -6.96
C GLU A 78 7.58 -3.66 -8.40
N GLU A 79 8.78 -4.11 -8.77
CA GLU A 79 9.27 -3.98 -10.15
C GLU A 79 8.47 -4.88 -11.10
N LEU A 80 8.16 -6.11 -10.69
CA LEU A 80 7.34 -7.03 -11.48
C LEU A 80 5.90 -6.52 -11.62
N SER A 81 5.33 -5.97 -10.55
CA SER A 81 4.05 -5.27 -10.53
C SER A 81 4.04 -4.06 -11.47
N ALA A 82 5.08 -3.22 -11.45
CA ALA A 82 5.23 -2.07 -12.33
C ALA A 82 5.32 -2.49 -13.80
N GLN A 83 6.13 -3.50 -14.11
CA GLN A 83 6.25 -4.03 -15.47
C GLN A 83 4.95 -4.67 -15.96
N TRP A 84 4.14 -5.25 -15.07
CA TRP A 84 2.79 -5.69 -15.43
C TRP A 84 1.93 -4.49 -15.83
N ALA A 85 1.92 -3.41 -15.05
CA ALA A 85 1.20 -2.19 -15.39
C ALA A 85 1.62 -1.62 -16.76
N GLU A 86 2.92 -1.54 -17.05
CA GLU A 86 3.45 -1.05 -18.34
C GLU A 86 2.91 -1.83 -19.55
N ARG A 87 2.78 -3.15 -19.41
CA ARG A 87 2.31 -4.02 -20.50
C ARG A 87 0.79 -4.05 -20.64
N ALA A 88 0.07 -3.93 -19.52
CA ALA A 88 -1.37 -4.18 -19.46
C ALA A 88 -2.22 -2.91 -19.60
N LEU A 89 -1.68 -1.73 -19.23
CA LEU A 89 -2.42 -0.48 -19.28
C LEU A 89 -2.23 0.27 -20.60
N PRO A 90 -3.22 1.08 -21.02
CA PRO A 90 -3.07 1.92 -22.19
C PRO A 90 -2.16 3.12 -21.93
N VAL A 91 -1.69 3.73 -23.02
CA VAL A 91 -0.67 4.80 -23.06
C VAL A 91 -0.92 6.03 -22.18
N PRO A 92 -2.14 6.49 -21.81
CA PRO A 92 -2.26 7.58 -20.86
C PRO A 92 -1.90 7.21 -19.41
N TYR A 93 -1.86 5.91 -19.05
CA TYR A 93 -1.67 5.47 -17.66
C TYR A 93 -0.40 4.66 -17.44
N ALA A 94 0.03 3.87 -18.43
CA ALA A 94 1.03 2.81 -18.24
C ALA A 94 2.33 3.31 -17.55
N ASP A 95 2.94 4.36 -18.08
CA ASP A 95 4.22 4.88 -17.58
C ASP A 95 4.08 5.47 -16.17
N GLU A 96 3.03 6.26 -15.92
CA GLU A 96 2.85 6.92 -14.62
C GLU A 96 2.44 5.93 -13.53
N VAL A 97 1.57 4.97 -13.85
CA VAL A 97 1.21 3.90 -12.91
C VAL A 97 2.46 3.09 -12.55
N ALA A 98 3.27 2.70 -13.53
CA ALA A 98 4.50 1.97 -13.26
C ALA A 98 5.50 2.77 -12.42
N ARG A 99 5.64 4.08 -12.66
CA ARG A 99 6.46 4.97 -11.81
C ARG A 99 5.96 5.02 -10.38
N LEU A 100 4.65 5.14 -10.18
CA LEU A 100 4.02 5.19 -8.86
C LEU A 100 4.18 3.86 -8.11
N VAL A 101 4.01 2.73 -8.78
CA VAL A 101 4.26 1.40 -8.20
C VAL A 101 5.72 1.28 -7.76
N ARG A 102 6.71 1.62 -8.61
CA ARG A 102 8.12 1.58 -8.19
C ARG A 102 8.44 2.50 -7.00
N MET A 103 7.67 3.57 -6.80
CA MET A 103 7.87 4.48 -5.67
C MET A 103 7.49 3.84 -4.33
N THR A 104 6.58 2.85 -4.31
CA THR A 104 6.15 2.19 -3.06
C THR A 104 7.27 1.39 -2.39
N VAL A 105 8.27 0.92 -3.12
CA VAL A 105 9.49 0.27 -2.55
C VAL A 105 10.10 1.05 -1.38
N HIS A 106 10.06 2.39 -1.45
CA HIS A 106 10.65 3.25 -0.41
C HIS A 106 9.67 4.23 0.24
N HIS A 107 8.49 4.45 -0.36
CA HIS A 107 7.54 5.46 0.10
C HIS A 107 8.21 6.84 0.28
N ARG A 108 8.95 7.26 -0.76
CA ARG A 108 9.69 8.54 -0.83
C ARG A 108 9.33 9.28 -2.13
N PRO A 109 8.06 9.72 -2.29
CA PRO A 109 7.67 10.58 -3.39
C PRO A 109 8.43 11.91 -3.33
N GLY A 110 8.52 12.59 -4.47
CA GLY A 110 9.08 13.95 -4.52
C GLY A 110 8.16 14.97 -3.86
N ASP A 111 8.72 16.11 -3.40
CA ASP A 111 7.93 17.16 -2.71
C ASP A 111 6.79 17.73 -3.59
N ASP A 112 6.96 17.73 -4.92
CA ASP A 112 5.98 18.17 -5.91
C ASP A 112 5.24 16.99 -6.60
N ASP A 113 5.16 15.82 -5.94
CA ASP A 113 4.51 14.60 -6.46
C ASP A 113 3.21 14.27 -5.70
N PRO A 114 2.08 14.93 -6.02
CA PRO A 114 0.81 14.69 -5.33
C PRO A 114 0.27 13.27 -5.55
N ALA A 115 0.53 12.65 -6.70
CA ALA A 115 0.10 11.29 -6.99
C ALA A 115 0.88 10.26 -6.16
N GLY A 116 2.22 10.41 -6.11
CA GLY A 116 3.08 9.58 -5.28
C GLY A 116 2.81 9.79 -3.79
N GLY A 117 2.59 11.03 -3.36
CA GLY A 117 2.17 11.35 -2.00
C GLY A 117 0.86 10.67 -1.61
N ALA A 118 -0.16 10.73 -2.47
CA ALA A 118 -1.45 10.10 -2.20
C ALA A 118 -1.36 8.57 -2.13
N LEU A 119 -0.66 7.92 -3.06
CA LEU A 119 -0.48 6.48 -3.05
C LEU A 119 0.31 6.02 -1.81
N SER A 120 1.44 6.69 -1.54
CA SER A 120 2.28 6.38 -0.38
C SER A 120 1.51 6.55 0.93
N ASP A 121 0.70 7.60 1.04
CA ASP A 121 -0.07 7.86 2.25
C ASP A 121 -1.19 6.84 2.44
N ALA A 122 -1.88 6.49 1.37
CA ALA A 122 -2.98 5.51 1.42
C ALA A 122 -2.48 4.10 1.73
N ASP A 123 -1.30 3.72 1.23
CA ASP A 123 -0.71 2.43 1.52
C ASP A 123 -0.21 2.34 2.98
N LEU A 124 0.55 3.33 3.43
CA LEU A 124 1.07 3.39 4.80
C LEU A 124 0.03 3.72 5.87
N ALA A 125 -1.21 4.08 5.51
CA ALA A 125 -2.23 4.45 6.48
C ALA A 125 -2.75 3.28 7.33
N ILE A 126 -2.41 2.02 6.99
CA ILE A 126 -2.56 0.90 7.93
C ILE A 126 -1.80 1.16 9.23
N LEU A 127 -0.71 1.92 9.18
CA LEU A 127 0.10 2.19 10.36
C LEU A 127 -0.67 3.00 11.39
N ALA A 128 -1.64 3.81 10.97
CA ALA A 128 -2.52 4.57 11.85
C ALA A 128 -3.81 3.83 12.24
N ALA A 129 -3.94 2.55 11.90
CA ALA A 129 -5.16 1.80 12.20
C ALA A 129 -5.39 1.66 13.72
N PRO A 130 -6.67 1.50 14.14
CA PRO A 130 -7.00 1.12 15.51
C PRO A 130 -6.24 -0.14 15.93
N ARG A 131 -5.87 -0.21 17.21
CA ARG A 131 -4.97 -1.24 17.76
C ARG A 131 -5.29 -2.67 17.29
N GLU A 132 -6.55 -3.08 17.37
CA GLU A 132 -6.96 -4.43 16.96
C GLU A 132 -6.65 -4.72 15.47
N ARG A 133 -6.90 -3.75 14.58
CA ARG A 133 -6.61 -3.89 13.16
C ARG A 133 -5.11 -3.83 12.87
N TYR A 134 -4.37 -2.99 13.59
CA TYR A 134 -2.91 -2.93 13.50
C TYR A 134 -2.25 -4.25 13.94
N ASP A 135 -2.68 -4.81 15.07
CA ASP A 135 -2.16 -6.09 15.56
C ASP A 135 -2.47 -7.23 14.56
N ALA A 136 -3.64 -7.21 13.92
CA ALA A 136 -3.96 -8.13 12.83
C ALA A 136 -3.10 -7.92 11.57
N TYR A 137 -2.74 -6.67 11.24
CA TYR A 137 -1.78 -6.34 10.18
C TYR A 137 -0.41 -6.94 10.48
N VAL A 138 0.11 -6.75 11.69
CA VAL A 138 1.41 -7.30 12.10
C VAL A 138 1.42 -8.83 12.01
N ALA A 139 0.32 -9.48 12.42
CA ALA A 139 0.17 -10.93 12.28
C ALA A 139 0.12 -11.37 10.80
N GLY A 140 -0.56 -10.62 9.93
CA GLY A 140 -0.57 -10.85 8.49
C GLY A 140 0.82 -10.75 7.86
N VAL A 141 1.56 -9.67 8.17
CA VAL A 141 2.96 -9.52 7.73
C VAL A 141 3.83 -10.67 8.25
N ARG A 142 3.64 -11.12 9.51
CA ARG A 142 4.38 -12.28 10.01
C ARG A 142 4.07 -13.55 9.21
N ALA A 143 2.81 -13.73 8.77
CA ALA A 143 2.41 -14.87 7.95
C ALA A 143 3.06 -14.83 6.56
N ASP A 144 3.15 -13.65 5.92
CA ASP A 144 3.81 -13.45 4.63
C ASP A 144 5.29 -13.91 4.69
N PHE A 145 5.94 -13.64 5.82
CA PHE A 145 7.33 -14.00 6.07
C PHE A 145 7.49 -15.29 6.91
N ALA A 146 6.51 -16.19 6.94
CA ALA A 146 6.58 -17.43 7.72
C ALA A 146 7.77 -18.34 7.35
N HIS A 147 8.38 -18.11 6.18
CA HIS A 147 9.58 -18.80 5.70
C HIS A 147 10.89 -18.23 6.28
N VAL A 148 10.85 -17.07 6.94
CA VAL A 148 12.00 -16.42 7.61
C VAL A 148 12.01 -16.83 9.08
N GLU A 149 13.17 -17.16 9.63
CA GLU A 149 13.33 -17.48 11.05
C GLU A 149 12.93 -16.30 11.95
N ASP A 150 12.41 -16.58 13.14
CA ASP A 150 11.79 -15.56 13.99
C ASP A 150 12.76 -14.44 14.40
N ASP A 151 14.01 -14.77 14.71
CA ASP A 151 15.03 -13.78 15.08
C ASP A 151 15.38 -12.86 13.89
N ASP A 152 15.54 -13.43 12.69
CA ASP A 152 15.85 -12.68 11.48
C ASP A 152 14.66 -11.80 11.06
N PHE A 153 13.44 -12.31 11.17
CA PHE A 153 12.22 -11.53 10.94
C PHE A 153 12.12 -10.36 11.91
N ARG A 154 12.34 -10.58 13.21
CA ARG A 154 12.29 -9.51 14.23
C ARG A 154 13.29 -8.40 13.91
N VAL A 155 14.53 -8.75 13.57
CA VAL A 155 15.58 -7.79 13.20
C VAL A 155 15.19 -7.03 11.92
N GLY A 156 14.79 -7.75 10.87
CA GLY A 156 14.38 -7.15 9.59
C GLY A 156 13.19 -6.22 9.73
N ARG A 157 12.16 -6.65 10.45
CA ARG A 157 10.96 -5.85 10.74
C ARG A 157 11.31 -4.57 11.52
N ALA A 158 12.15 -4.68 12.55
CA ALA A 158 12.59 -3.52 13.32
C ALA A 158 13.34 -2.51 12.43
N LEU A 159 14.18 -2.96 11.50
CA LEU A 159 14.89 -2.07 10.57
C LEU A 159 13.94 -1.31 9.63
N VAL A 160 12.89 -1.98 9.12
CA VAL A 160 11.86 -1.32 8.29
C VAL A 160 11.13 -0.25 9.10
N LEU A 161 10.69 -0.58 10.32
CA LEU A 161 9.98 0.37 11.19
C LEU A 161 10.88 1.54 11.62
N ASP A 162 12.16 1.30 11.86
CA ASP A 162 13.13 2.35 12.16
C ASP A 162 13.34 3.31 10.98
N ASP A 163 13.45 2.80 9.75
CA ASP A 163 13.55 3.67 8.55
C ASP A 163 12.31 4.55 8.39
N LEU A 164 11.12 3.97 8.58
CA LEU A 164 9.86 4.70 8.56
C LEU A 164 9.80 5.75 9.68
N ALA A 165 10.11 5.37 10.92
CA ALA A 165 10.07 6.26 12.07
C ALA A 165 11.08 7.42 11.99
N ALA A 166 12.21 7.20 11.30
CA ALA A 166 13.24 8.21 11.06
C ALA A 166 12.81 9.29 10.05
N LYS A 167 11.77 9.04 9.24
CA LYS A 167 11.23 10.05 8.33
C LYS A 167 10.66 11.23 9.14
N PRO A 168 10.93 12.49 8.73
CA PRO A 168 10.33 13.66 9.37
C PRO A 168 8.80 13.62 9.40
N TRP A 169 8.21 13.02 8.36
CA TRP A 169 6.78 12.74 8.24
C TRP A 169 6.62 11.35 7.62
N LEU A 170 5.72 10.54 8.18
CA LEU A 170 5.32 9.26 7.56
C LEU A 170 4.43 9.52 6.34
N PHE A 171 3.54 10.51 6.46
CA PHE A 171 2.61 10.91 5.42
C PHE A 171 3.09 12.19 4.71
N HIS A 172 2.92 12.26 3.40
CA HIS A 172 3.42 13.30 2.51
C HIS A 172 2.39 14.38 2.24
N THR A 173 1.11 14.02 2.12
CA THR A 173 0.03 14.98 1.93
C THR A 173 -0.31 15.68 3.25
N PRO A 174 -0.68 16.98 3.23
CA PRO A 174 -1.18 17.66 4.43
C PRO A 174 -2.38 16.95 5.08
N GLN A 175 -3.25 16.35 4.25
CA GLN A 175 -4.42 15.59 4.67
C GLN A 175 -4.01 14.30 5.40
N GLY A 176 -3.11 13.51 4.80
CA GLY A 176 -2.61 12.28 5.41
C GLY A 176 -1.93 12.53 6.75
N ARG A 177 -1.09 13.58 6.83
CA ARG A 177 -0.45 14.00 8.10
C ARG A 177 -1.47 14.32 9.18
N ALA A 178 -2.49 15.09 8.83
CA ALA A 178 -3.54 15.49 9.77
C ALA A 178 -4.40 14.29 10.22
N LEU A 179 -4.62 13.32 9.34
CA LEU A 179 -5.47 12.15 9.61
C LEU A 179 -4.75 11.07 10.41
N TRP A 180 -3.45 10.84 10.15
CA TRP A 180 -2.83 9.55 10.48
C TRP A 180 -1.48 9.62 11.19
N GLU A 181 -0.75 10.74 11.14
CA GLU A 181 0.65 10.80 11.61
C GLU A 181 0.80 10.43 13.09
N ALA A 182 -0.05 10.98 13.95
CA ALA A 182 0.06 10.77 15.40
C ALA A 182 -0.18 9.30 15.78
N ASP A 183 -1.24 8.71 15.23
CA ASP A 183 -1.61 7.32 15.51
C ASP A 183 -0.59 6.34 14.91
N ALA A 184 -0.09 6.61 13.71
CA ALA A 184 0.95 5.80 13.09
C ALA A 184 2.24 5.76 13.91
N ARG A 185 2.70 6.93 14.40
CA ARG A 185 3.89 7.00 15.25
C ARG A 185 3.71 6.27 16.57
N ALA A 186 2.52 6.33 17.17
CA ALA A 186 2.22 5.60 18.39
C ALA A 186 2.26 4.08 18.17
N ASN A 187 1.69 3.60 17.06
CA ASN A 187 1.73 2.18 16.70
C ASN A 187 3.15 1.68 16.40
N LEU A 188 3.94 2.42 15.61
CA LEU A 188 5.32 2.05 15.32
C LEU A 188 6.18 1.98 16.59
N THR A 189 6.00 2.93 17.50
CA THR A 189 6.75 2.96 18.77
C THR A 189 6.45 1.69 19.59
N ARG A 190 5.17 1.32 19.71
CA ARG A 190 4.77 0.10 20.43
C ARG A 190 5.36 -1.15 19.79
N GLU A 191 5.22 -1.31 18.48
CA GLU A 191 5.72 -2.51 17.80
C GLU A 191 7.25 -2.62 17.92
N LEU A 192 7.97 -1.51 17.80
CA LEU A 192 9.42 -1.46 18.02
C LEU A 192 9.82 -1.86 19.45
N GLU A 193 9.06 -1.46 20.47
CA GLU A 193 9.29 -1.90 21.86
C GLU A 193 9.09 -3.42 22.01
N GLU A 194 8.03 -3.97 21.42
CA GLU A 194 7.72 -5.41 21.45
C GLU A 194 8.77 -6.25 20.70
N LEU A 195 9.28 -5.76 19.57
CA LEU A 195 10.33 -6.42 18.77
C LEU A 195 11.72 -6.38 19.43
N ARG A 196 11.92 -5.51 20.43
CA ARG A 196 13.21 -5.33 21.12
C ARG A 196 13.23 -5.87 22.56
N ALA A 197 12.06 -6.25 23.09
CA ALA A 197 11.91 -6.91 24.39
C ALA A 197 12.38 -8.37 24.32
#